data_AF-A0A6P2DWE4-F1
#
_entry.id   AF-A0A6P2DWE4-F1
#
_cell.length_a   1.000
_cell.length_b   1.000
_cell.length_c   1.000
_cell.angle_alpha   90.00
_cell.angle_beta   90.00
_cell.angle_gamma   90.00
#
_symmetry.space_group_name_H-M   'P 1'
#
loop_
_entity.id
_entity.type
_entity.pdbx_description
1 polymer ?
#
loop_
_entity_poly.entity_id
_entity_poly.type
_entity_poly.pdbx_seq_one_letter_code
_entity_poly.pdbx_strand_id
1 'polypeptide(L)'
;MARVTTLNLIFDQTMHRETTERAARIAKARPKQLGEFENALLFLRSVYARTERILPALYLYLGASRLRAAAEGRHQDLVLAEAVRFATIGAIAITCRKIFDHSKGGMTGHQFAKCSKAGVEQIAEQWAKSPGRNAESALAAIALLLAFFDKCSGSPKQLLEGKTPLEKRLGLLKHYANKSGAHLTAEPFEVGIVDCAHPVAALVVVACIIRTFDDPACPVAYFDVLDAVAWDAAVRVFPVLPPSGPRMFQKLSVADHAASCWQLGAAWGLRKLTVQLPLATNWY
;
A
#
# COMPACT_ATOMS: atom_id res chain seq x y z
N MET A 1 35.38 -42.06 18.12
CA MET A 1 34.55 -42.11 16.90
C MET A 1 33.17 -41.54 17.23
N ALA A 2 32.91 -40.28 16.89
CA ALA A 2 31.61 -39.65 17.09
C ALA A 2 30.64 -40.13 15.99
N ARG A 3 29.47 -40.62 16.39
CA ARG A 3 28.39 -41.00 15.48
C ARG A 3 27.83 -39.73 14.84
N VAL A 4 27.89 -39.66 13.51
CA VAL A 4 27.12 -38.71 12.71
C VAL A 4 25.66 -39.12 12.84
N THR A 5 24.88 -38.32 13.58
CA THR A 5 23.42 -38.48 13.63
C THR A 5 22.87 -37.80 12.38
N THR A 6 22.50 -38.59 11.38
CA THR A 6 21.79 -38.11 10.19
C THR A 6 20.44 -37.57 10.65
N LEU A 7 20.29 -36.24 10.69
CA LEU A 7 19.02 -35.55 10.87
C LEU A 7 18.16 -35.82 9.63
N ASN A 8 17.42 -36.93 9.67
CA ASN A 8 16.34 -37.17 8.72
C ASN A 8 15.26 -36.12 8.99
N LEU A 9 15.23 -35.09 8.14
CA LEU A 9 14.06 -34.23 7.97
C LEU A 9 12.89 -35.14 7.57
N ILE A 10 12.07 -35.53 8.55
CA ILE A 10 10.81 -36.23 8.30
C ILE A 10 9.92 -35.23 7.56
N PHE A 11 9.89 -35.32 6.23
CA PHE A 11 8.89 -34.64 5.42
C PHE A 11 7.53 -35.21 5.81
N ASP A 12 6.77 -34.41 6.57
CA ASP A 12 5.45 -34.78 7.05
C ASP A 12 4.52 -35.04 5.86
N GLN A 13 4.08 -36.30 5.70
CA GLN A 13 3.15 -36.71 4.65
C GLN A 13 1.82 -35.92 4.70
N THR A 14 1.48 -35.36 5.86
CA THR A 14 0.33 -34.47 6.06
C THR A 14 0.48 -33.18 5.26
N MET A 15 1.67 -32.57 5.23
CA MET A 15 1.96 -31.36 4.45
C MET A 15 1.84 -31.59 2.95
N HIS A 16 2.25 -32.78 2.48
CA HIS A 16 2.09 -33.16 1.08
C HIS A 16 0.62 -33.31 0.69
N ARG A 17 -0.19 -33.98 1.53
CA ARG A 17 -1.63 -34.13 1.32
C ARG A 17 -2.34 -32.78 1.28
N GLU A 18 -2.07 -31.92 2.26
CA GLU A 18 -2.68 -30.58 2.33
C GLU A 18 -2.33 -29.72 1.11
N THR A 19 -1.10 -29.82 0.61
CA THR A 19 -0.65 -29.12 -0.59
C THR A 19 -1.42 -29.62 -1.82
N THR A 20 -1.53 -30.94 -1.98
CA THR A 20 -2.25 -31.56 -3.11
C THR A 20 -3.74 -31.22 -3.11
N GLU A 21 -4.38 -31.28 -1.94
CA GLU A 21 -5.79 -30.89 -1.80
C GLU A 21 -6.00 -29.40 -2.11
N ARG A 22 -5.11 -28.53 -1.63
CA ARG A 22 -5.17 -27.09 -1.91
C ARG A 22 -4.96 -26.79 -3.38
N ALA A 23 -3.99 -27.45 -4.03
CA ALA A 23 -3.75 -27.34 -5.46
C ALA A 23 -4.97 -27.78 -6.27
N ALA A 24 -5.59 -28.91 -5.91
CA ALA A 24 -6.79 -29.41 -6.57
C ALA A 24 -7.99 -28.45 -6.41
N ARG A 25 -8.15 -27.81 -5.25
CA ARG A 25 -9.18 -26.77 -5.05
C ARG A 25 -8.92 -25.54 -5.91
N ILE A 26 -7.68 -25.05 -5.97
CA ILE A 26 -7.31 -23.87 -6.77
C ILE A 26 -7.46 -24.16 -8.27
N ALA A 27 -7.02 -25.32 -8.74
CA ALA A 27 -7.12 -25.72 -10.15
C ALA A 27 -8.57 -25.80 -10.65
N LYS A 28 -9.52 -26.14 -9.76
CA LYS A 28 -10.95 -26.19 -10.06
C LYS A 28 -11.63 -24.81 -9.99
N ALA A 29 -11.01 -23.83 -9.33
CA ALA A 29 -11.57 -22.49 -9.22
C ALA A 29 -11.44 -21.75 -10.55
N ARG A 30 -12.55 -21.58 -11.28
CA ARG A 30 -12.57 -20.69 -12.43
C ARG A 30 -12.58 -19.24 -11.96
N PRO A 31 -11.76 -18.35 -12.54
CA PRO A 31 -11.87 -16.92 -12.27
C PRO A 31 -13.30 -16.46 -12.57
N LYS A 32 -13.99 -15.89 -11.57
CA LYS A 32 -15.31 -15.30 -11.79
C LYS A 32 -15.14 -14.14 -12.78
N GLN A 33 -15.88 -14.14 -13.89
CA GLN A 33 -15.98 -12.95 -14.72
C GLN A 33 -16.78 -11.90 -13.94
N LEU A 34 -16.13 -10.78 -13.66
CA LEU A 34 -16.70 -9.66 -12.92
C LEU A 34 -17.13 -8.58 -13.91
N GLY A 35 -18.28 -7.95 -13.65
CA GLY A 35 -18.69 -6.75 -14.36
C GLY A 35 -17.79 -5.55 -14.02
N GLU A 36 -18.01 -4.43 -14.70
CA GLU A 36 -17.24 -3.21 -14.48
C GLU A 36 -17.39 -2.70 -13.04
N PHE A 37 -18.62 -2.63 -12.54
CA PHE A 37 -18.93 -2.21 -11.17
C PHE A 37 -18.24 -3.08 -10.12
N GLU A 38 -18.34 -4.41 -10.22
CA GLU A 38 -17.71 -5.29 -9.25
C GLU A 38 -16.18 -5.18 -9.30
N ASN A 39 -15.59 -5.06 -10.48
CA ASN A 39 -14.15 -4.84 -10.63
C ASN A 39 -13.71 -3.53 -9.96
N ALA A 40 -14.45 -2.45 -10.17
CA ALA A 40 -14.13 -1.15 -9.59
C ALA A 40 -14.27 -1.16 -8.05
N LEU A 41 -15.36 -1.74 -7.53
CA LEU A 41 -15.58 -1.84 -6.09
C LEU A 41 -14.53 -2.75 -5.41
N LEU A 42 -14.24 -3.91 -6.01
CA LEU A 42 -13.21 -4.82 -5.48
C LEU A 42 -11.81 -4.23 -5.60
N PHE A 43 -11.53 -3.43 -6.64
CA PHE A 43 -10.29 -2.67 -6.73
C PHE A 43 -10.15 -1.72 -5.53
N LEU A 44 -11.16 -0.89 -5.23
CA LEU A 44 -11.13 0.03 -4.10
C LEU A 44 -10.96 -0.71 -2.76
N ARG A 45 -11.69 -1.81 -2.55
CA ARG A 45 -11.52 -2.67 -1.36
C ARG A 45 -10.11 -3.26 -1.28
N SER A 46 -9.52 -3.61 -2.42
CA SER A 46 -8.14 -4.08 -2.46
C SER A 46 -7.14 -2.99 -2.11
N VAL A 47 -7.40 -1.73 -2.47
CA VAL A 47 -6.58 -0.57 -2.08
C VAL A 47 -6.62 -0.43 -0.57
N TYR A 48 -7.81 -0.44 0.04
CA TYR A 48 -7.98 -0.41 1.50
C TYR A 48 -7.18 -1.53 2.19
N ALA A 49 -7.43 -2.79 1.83
CA ALA A 49 -6.79 -3.95 2.47
C ALA A 49 -5.26 -4.03 2.26
N ARG A 50 -4.75 -3.51 1.13
CA ARG A 50 -3.31 -3.42 0.89
C ARG A 50 -2.67 -2.32 1.73
N THR A 51 -3.38 -1.22 1.92
CA THR A 51 -2.90 -0.06 2.68
C THR A 51 -2.65 -0.41 4.14
N GLU A 52 -3.53 -1.22 4.74
CA GLU A 52 -3.37 -1.75 6.10
C GLU A 52 -2.03 -2.48 6.33
N ARG A 53 -1.42 -3.01 5.26
CA ARG A 53 -0.17 -3.78 5.32
C ARG A 53 1.08 -2.94 5.08
N ILE A 54 0.99 -1.95 4.18
CA ILE A 54 2.17 -1.17 3.78
C ILE A 54 2.54 -0.08 4.79
N LEU A 55 1.60 0.40 5.60
CA LEU A 55 1.91 1.35 6.68
C LEU A 55 2.80 0.70 7.77
N PRO A 56 2.46 -0.49 8.33
CA PRO A 56 3.39 -1.23 9.18
C PRO A 56 4.71 -1.58 8.51
N ALA A 57 4.67 -2.00 7.23
CA ALA A 57 5.90 -2.31 6.49
C ALA A 57 6.84 -1.11 6.39
N LEU A 58 6.29 0.11 6.25
CA LEU A 58 7.08 1.33 6.20
C LEU A 58 7.83 1.60 7.52
N TYR A 59 7.18 1.39 8.67
CA TYR A 59 7.84 1.55 9.96
C TYR A 59 8.90 0.48 10.24
N LEU A 60 8.63 -0.77 9.84
CA LEU A 60 9.63 -1.83 9.89
C LEU A 60 10.81 -1.55 8.95
N TYR A 61 10.57 -0.98 7.76
CA TYR A 61 11.62 -0.54 6.84
C TYR A 61 12.50 0.55 7.47
N LEU A 62 11.88 1.52 8.16
CA LEU A 62 12.60 2.56 8.89
C LEU A 62 13.46 1.95 10.01
N GLY A 63 12.88 1.09 10.85
CA GLY A 63 13.57 0.43 11.95
C GLY A 63 14.77 -0.39 11.47
N ALA A 64 14.57 -1.21 10.43
CA ALA A 64 15.63 -1.98 9.80
C ALA A 64 16.73 -1.09 9.21
N SER A 65 16.37 0.02 8.55
CA SER A 65 17.34 0.97 8.01
C SER A 65 18.18 1.64 9.11
N ARG A 66 17.57 2.00 10.24
CA ARG A 66 18.27 2.56 11.41
C ARG A 66 19.16 1.53 12.09
N LEU A 67 18.68 0.29 12.24
CA LEU A 67 19.47 -0.81 12.81
C LEU A 67 20.71 -1.08 11.95
N ARG A 68 20.55 -1.16 10.63
CA ARG A 68 21.68 -1.31 9.69
C ARG A 68 22.73 -0.23 9.91
N ALA A 69 22.31 1.04 9.96
CA ALA A 69 23.22 2.17 10.12
C ALA A 69 23.98 2.14 11.45
N ALA A 70 23.38 1.59 12.51
CA ALA A 70 23.99 1.46 13.82
C ALA A 70 24.81 0.17 14.01
N ALA A 71 24.75 -0.78 13.08
CA ALA A 71 25.33 -2.12 13.20
C ALA A 71 26.83 -2.12 12.88
N GLU A 72 27.65 -1.52 13.73
CA GLU A 72 29.12 -1.60 13.67
C GLU A 72 29.58 -2.98 14.14
N GLY A 73 30.06 -3.83 13.22
CA GLY A 73 30.63 -5.15 13.52
C GLY A 73 29.63 -6.22 14.00
N ARG A 74 28.36 -5.87 14.23
CA ARG A 74 27.31 -6.78 14.68
C ARG A 74 26.63 -7.46 13.50
N HIS A 75 27.21 -8.58 13.04
CA HIS A 75 26.73 -9.30 11.86
C HIS A 75 25.28 -9.78 11.96
N GLN A 76 24.82 -10.16 13.16
CA GLN A 76 23.43 -10.58 13.38
C GLN A 76 22.44 -9.44 13.11
N ASP A 77 22.75 -8.23 13.59
CA ASP A 77 21.95 -7.03 13.33
C ASP A 77 21.94 -6.68 11.84
N LEU A 78 23.08 -6.82 11.15
CA LEU A 78 23.16 -6.60 9.71
C LEU A 78 22.28 -7.58 8.93
N VAL A 79 22.28 -8.87 9.28
CA VAL A 79 21.45 -9.89 8.63
C VAL A 79 19.97 -9.60 8.86
N LEU A 80 19.56 -9.34 10.11
CA LEU A 80 18.18 -8.99 10.44
C LEU A 80 17.73 -7.73 9.69
N ALA A 81 18.55 -6.68 9.73
CA ALA A 81 18.25 -5.42 9.07
C ALA A 81 18.09 -5.60 7.57
N GLU A 82 18.99 -6.31 6.88
CA GLU A 82 18.87 -6.53 5.43
C GLU A 82 17.65 -7.38 5.06
N ALA A 83 17.39 -8.46 5.80
CA ALA A 83 16.25 -9.33 5.52
C ALA A 83 14.92 -8.58 5.66
N VAL A 84 14.74 -7.83 6.76
CA VAL A 84 13.52 -7.04 6.97
C VAL A 84 13.43 -5.92 5.96
N ARG A 85 14.52 -5.17 5.74
CA ARG A 85 14.57 -4.05 4.79
C ARG A 85 14.15 -4.48 3.39
N PHE A 86 14.69 -5.60 2.89
CA PHE A 86 14.34 -6.17 1.58
C PHE A 86 12.87 -6.61 1.51
N ALA A 87 12.37 -7.31 2.53
CA ALA A 87 10.99 -7.77 2.57
C ALA A 87 9.99 -6.59 2.58
N THR A 88 10.26 -5.56 3.40
CA THR A 88 9.35 -4.43 3.57
C THR A 88 9.31 -3.51 2.35
N ILE A 89 10.47 -3.18 1.76
CA ILE A 89 10.50 -2.36 0.53
C ILE A 89 9.88 -3.13 -0.64
N GLY A 90 10.11 -4.44 -0.73
CA GLY A 90 9.46 -5.31 -1.72
C GLY A 90 7.95 -5.31 -1.57
N ALA A 91 7.43 -5.41 -0.34
CA ALA A 91 5.99 -5.36 -0.07
C ALA A 91 5.36 -4.02 -0.48
N ILE A 92 6.01 -2.89 -0.17
CA ILE A 92 5.56 -1.54 -0.54
C ILE A 92 5.59 -1.40 -2.08
N ALA A 93 6.72 -1.70 -2.71
CA ALA A 93 6.92 -1.54 -4.15
C ALA A 93 5.96 -2.41 -4.96
N ILE A 94 5.77 -3.69 -4.59
CA ILE A 94 4.82 -4.59 -5.26
C ILE A 94 3.37 -4.11 -5.06
N THR A 95 3.04 -3.59 -3.88
CA THR A 95 1.71 -3.04 -3.61
C THR A 95 1.44 -1.81 -4.48
N CYS A 96 2.37 -0.86 -4.53
CA CYS A 96 2.27 0.31 -5.40
C CYS A 96 2.18 -0.12 -6.87
N ARG A 97 3.00 -1.08 -7.32
CA ARG A 97 2.93 -1.60 -8.69
C ARG A 97 1.56 -2.18 -9.05
N LYS A 98 0.93 -2.92 -8.14
CA LYS A 98 -0.40 -3.52 -8.37
C LYS A 98 -1.52 -2.48 -8.35
N ILE A 99 -1.50 -1.56 -7.38
CA ILE A 99 -2.53 -0.53 -7.25
C ILE A 99 -2.47 0.44 -8.43
N PHE A 100 -1.27 0.92 -8.76
CA PHE A 100 -1.03 1.89 -9.83
C PHE A 100 -0.60 1.22 -11.15
N ASP A 101 -1.09 0.01 -11.42
CA ASP A 101 -0.77 -0.64 -12.68
C ASP A 101 -1.48 0.07 -13.85
N HIS A 102 -0.74 0.19 -14.94
CA HIS A 102 -1.11 0.80 -16.22
C HIS A 102 -1.72 -0.20 -17.21
N SER A 103 -1.83 -1.47 -16.83
CA SER A 103 -2.36 -2.52 -17.71
C SER A 103 -3.82 -2.25 -18.09
N LYS A 104 -4.19 -2.71 -19.30
CA LYS A 104 -5.57 -2.64 -19.82
C LYS A 104 -6.48 -3.77 -19.32
N GLY A 105 -6.01 -4.60 -18.39
CA GLY A 105 -6.73 -5.76 -17.89
C GLY A 105 -6.51 -6.01 -16.41
N GLY A 106 -7.57 -6.46 -15.73
CA GLY A 106 -7.58 -6.75 -14.30
C GLY A 106 -8.07 -5.59 -13.43
N MET A 107 -8.00 -5.78 -12.11
CA MET A 107 -8.37 -4.78 -11.10
C MET A 107 -7.18 -3.85 -10.83
N THR A 108 -7.05 -2.80 -11.64
CA THR A 108 -5.93 -1.85 -11.59
C THR A 108 -6.42 -0.40 -11.50
N GLY A 109 -5.56 0.50 -11.02
CA GLY A 109 -5.87 1.93 -10.96
C GLY A 109 -6.17 2.52 -12.33
N HIS A 110 -5.47 2.07 -13.38
CA HIS A 110 -5.75 2.52 -14.74
C HIS A 110 -7.13 2.11 -15.26
N GLN A 111 -7.59 0.90 -14.92
CA GLN A 111 -8.94 0.46 -15.26
C GLN A 111 -9.99 1.22 -14.45
N PHE A 112 -9.77 1.37 -13.15
CA PHE A 112 -10.67 2.13 -12.29
C PHE A 112 -10.83 3.57 -12.77
N ALA A 113 -9.73 4.25 -13.11
CA ALA A 113 -9.74 5.62 -13.64
C ALA A 113 -10.58 5.80 -14.92
N LYS A 114 -10.81 4.71 -15.66
CA LYS A 114 -11.58 4.67 -16.91
C LYS A 114 -12.99 4.10 -16.73
N CYS A 115 -13.43 3.92 -15.49
CA CYS A 115 -14.77 3.43 -15.19
C CYS A 115 -15.83 4.31 -15.88
N SER A 116 -16.79 3.67 -16.54
CA SER A 116 -17.86 4.36 -17.23
C SER A 116 -18.71 5.20 -16.27
N LYS A 117 -19.42 6.20 -16.81
CA LYS A 117 -20.36 7.01 -16.02
C LYS A 117 -21.40 6.14 -15.28
N ALA A 118 -21.92 5.12 -15.94
CA ALA A 118 -22.87 4.19 -15.33
C ALA A 118 -22.23 3.38 -14.19
N GLY A 119 -20.98 2.92 -14.37
CA GLY A 119 -20.24 2.24 -13.31
C GLY A 119 -20.00 3.16 -12.10
N VAL A 120 -19.65 4.42 -12.32
CA VAL A 120 -19.47 5.44 -11.28
C VAL A 120 -20.76 5.68 -10.49
N GLU A 121 -21.89 5.82 -11.19
CA GLU A 121 -23.21 5.98 -10.57
C GLU A 121 -23.56 4.77 -9.69
N GLN A 122 -23.30 3.55 -10.16
CA GLN A 122 -23.54 2.33 -9.37
C GLN A 122 -22.66 2.26 -8.11
N ILE A 123 -21.40 2.68 -8.18
CA ILE A 123 -20.52 2.76 -6.99
C ILE A 123 -21.07 3.80 -6.01
N ALA A 124 -21.47 4.98 -6.50
CA ALA A 124 -22.02 6.03 -5.67
C ALA A 124 -23.32 5.60 -4.99
N GLU A 125 -24.23 4.94 -5.71
CA GLU A 125 -25.45 4.35 -5.15
C GLU A 125 -25.15 3.31 -4.07
N GLN A 126 -24.17 2.43 -4.31
CA GLN A 126 -23.76 1.44 -3.32
C GLN A 126 -23.19 2.10 -2.06
N TRP A 127 -22.37 3.13 -2.21
CA TRP A 127 -21.79 3.91 -1.11
C TRP A 127 -22.81 4.77 -0.36
N ALA A 128 -23.86 5.24 -1.04
CA ALA A 128 -24.93 6.02 -0.44
C ALA A 128 -25.87 5.19 0.47
N LYS A 129 -25.81 3.85 0.39
CA LYS A 129 -26.53 2.96 1.32
C LYS A 129 -25.95 2.98 2.74
N SER A 130 -24.74 3.49 2.90
CA SER A 130 -24.07 3.61 4.20
C SER A 130 -24.72 4.71 5.08
N PRO A 131 -24.93 4.47 6.38
CA PRO A 131 -25.54 5.46 7.27
C PRO A 131 -24.82 6.81 7.24
N GLY A 132 -25.57 7.91 7.09
CA GLY A 132 -25.02 9.28 7.06
C GLY A 132 -24.26 9.63 5.77
N ARG A 133 -24.40 8.84 4.70
CA ARG A 133 -23.84 9.13 3.37
C ARG A 133 -24.95 9.42 2.37
N ASN A 134 -24.62 10.23 1.36
CA ASN A 134 -25.51 10.53 0.25
C ASN A 134 -24.75 10.36 -1.08
N ALA A 135 -25.50 10.25 -2.18
CA ALA A 135 -24.95 10.02 -3.50
C ALA A 135 -24.01 11.15 -3.95
N GLU A 136 -24.31 12.41 -3.61
CA GLU A 136 -23.49 13.57 -3.96
C GLU A 136 -22.09 13.51 -3.34
N SER A 137 -22.01 13.20 -2.04
CA SER A 137 -20.74 13.04 -1.33
C SER A 137 -19.94 11.86 -1.89
N ALA A 138 -20.63 10.75 -2.21
CA ALA A 138 -20.00 9.58 -2.81
C ALA A 138 -19.44 9.91 -4.20
N LEU A 139 -20.20 10.62 -5.04
CA LEU A 139 -19.75 11.07 -6.36
C LEU A 139 -18.55 12.00 -6.27
N ALA A 140 -18.55 12.94 -5.32
CA ALA A 140 -17.41 13.84 -5.11
C ALA A 140 -16.13 13.07 -4.71
N ALA A 141 -16.26 12.09 -3.82
CA ALA A 141 -15.16 11.21 -3.44
C ALA A 141 -14.68 10.36 -4.62
N ILE A 142 -15.58 9.72 -5.38
CA ILE A 142 -15.22 8.91 -6.54
C ILE A 142 -14.55 9.76 -7.61
N ALA A 143 -15.02 10.97 -7.87
CA ALA A 143 -14.39 11.90 -8.83
C ALA A 143 -12.94 12.22 -8.47
N LEU A 144 -12.63 12.45 -7.19
CA LEU A 144 -11.26 12.59 -6.71
C LEU A 144 -10.45 11.31 -6.95
N LEU A 145 -11.00 10.14 -6.59
CA LEU A 145 -10.30 8.87 -6.72
C LEU A 145 -9.99 8.54 -8.19
N LEU A 146 -10.93 8.76 -9.10
CA LEU A 146 -10.73 8.62 -10.54
C LEU A 146 -9.58 9.49 -11.02
N ALA A 147 -9.59 10.78 -10.67
CA ALA A 147 -8.54 11.73 -11.06
C ALA A 147 -7.17 11.35 -10.44
N PHE A 148 -7.16 10.85 -9.21
CA PHE A 148 -5.96 10.37 -8.54
C PHE A 148 -5.35 9.16 -9.24
N PHE A 149 -6.16 8.14 -9.55
CA PHE A 149 -5.68 6.94 -10.21
C PHE A 149 -5.34 7.18 -11.68
N ASP A 150 -6.04 8.07 -12.39
CA ASP A 150 -5.69 8.47 -13.76
C ASP A 150 -4.28 9.06 -13.80
N LYS A 151 -4.01 9.99 -12.88
CA LYS A 151 -2.70 10.66 -12.77
C LYS A 151 -1.57 9.73 -12.33
N CYS A 152 -1.85 8.80 -11.41
CA CYS A 152 -0.80 8.01 -10.74
C CYS A 152 -0.57 6.62 -11.35
N SER A 153 -1.43 6.14 -12.26
CA SER A 153 -1.34 4.78 -12.83
C SER A 153 -0.64 4.71 -14.19
N GLY A 154 0.31 5.62 -14.45
CA GLY A 154 1.13 5.61 -15.66
C GLY A 154 2.21 4.51 -15.65
N SER A 155 2.84 4.24 -16.81
CA SER A 155 4.03 3.37 -16.85
C SER A 155 5.18 3.96 -16.01
N PRO A 156 6.19 3.15 -15.60
CA PRO A 156 7.31 3.67 -14.81
C PRO A 156 8.00 4.88 -15.45
N LYS A 157 8.24 4.83 -16.77
CA LYS A 157 8.84 5.95 -17.53
C LYS A 157 7.99 7.22 -17.44
N GLN A 158 6.69 7.11 -17.72
CA GLN A 158 5.77 8.25 -17.67
C GLN A 158 5.71 8.88 -16.27
N LEU A 159 5.73 8.05 -15.22
CA LEU A 159 5.69 8.51 -13.84
C LEU A 159 6.99 9.21 -13.40
N LEU A 160 8.15 8.71 -13.84
CA LEU A 160 9.45 9.37 -13.58
C LEU A 160 9.55 10.74 -14.28
N GLU A 161 8.93 10.88 -15.45
CA GLU A 161 8.78 12.16 -16.18
C GLU A 161 7.62 13.02 -15.64
N GLY A 162 6.88 12.52 -14.65
CA GLY A 162 5.72 13.17 -14.05
C GLY A 162 6.03 14.50 -13.37
N LYS A 163 5.01 15.35 -13.24
CA LYS A 163 5.19 16.74 -12.74
C LYS A 163 5.19 16.83 -11.22
N THR A 164 4.61 15.85 -10.52
CA THR A 164 4.48 15.88 -9.06
C THR A 164 5.48 14.94 -8.39
N PRO A 165 5.88 15.24 -7.13
CA PRO A 165 6.74 14.33 -6.36
C PRO A 165 6.16 12.93 -6.22
N LEU A 166 4.83 12.80 -6.06
CA LEU A 166 4.19 11.49 -5.92
C LEU A 166 4.37 10.63 -7.18
N GLU A 167 4.16 11.20 -8.37
CA GLU A 167 4.35 10.48 -9.64
C GLU A 167 5.77 9.91 -9.72
N LYS A 168 6.79 10.75 -9.47
CA LYS A 168 8.19 10.32 -9.55
C LYS A 168 8.51 9.19 -8.57
N ARG A 169 8.05 9.31 -7.32
CA ARG A 169 8.22 8.28 -6.28
C ARG A 169 7.53 6.96 -6.63
N LEU A 170 6.33 7.02 -7.20
CA LEU A 170 5.65 5.84 -7.74
C LEU A 170 6.42 5.23 -8.92
N GLY A 171 7.00 6.05 -9.79
CA GLY A 171 7.88 5.62 -10.88
C GLY A 171 9.08 4.83 -10.35
N LEU A 172 9.76 5.36 -9.33
CA LEU A 172 10.89 4.69 -8.65
C LEU A 172 10.47 3.34 -8.03
N LEU A 173 9.36 3.30 -7.29
CA LEU A 173 8.87 2.07 -6.67
C LEU A 173 8.45 1.02 -7.70
N LYS A 174 7.83 1.43 -8.81
CA LYS A 174 7.47 0.50 -9.90
C LYS A 174 8.72 -0.03 -10.61
N HIS A 175 9.71 0.83 -10.83
CA HIS A 175 11.00 0.43 -11.40
C HIS A 175 11.73 -0.55 -10.48
N TYR A 176 11.75 -0.28 -9.18
CA TYR A 176 12.25 -1.19 -8.16
C TYR A 176 11.55 -2.55 -8.26
N ALA A 177 10.22 -2.59 -8.20
CA ALA A 177 9.46 -3.84 -8.24
C ALA A 177 9.70 -4.67 -9.52
N ASN A 178 9.92 -4.01 -10.66
CA ASN A 178 10.21 -4.69 -11.92
C ASN A 178 11.63 -5.25 -11.96
N LYS A 179 12.62 -4.49 -11.47
CA LYS A 179 14.03 -4.89 -11.48
C LYS A 179 14.39 -5.87 -10.36
N SER A 180 13.85 -5.68 -9.16
CA SER A 180 14.13 -6.51 -7.98
C SER A 180 13.64 -7.95 -8.17
N GLY A 181 12.47 -8.13 -8.78
CA GLY A 181 11.93 -9.46 -9.07
C GLY A 181 12.69 -10.22 -10.15
N ALA A 182 13.54 -9.54 -10.92
CA ALA A 182 14.27 -10.13 -12.04
C ALA A 182 15.80 -10.09 -11.86
N HIS A 183 16.30 -9.53 -10.74
CA HIS A 183 17.72 -9.30 -10.47
C HIS A 183 18.46 -8.59 -11.63
N LEU A 184 17.78 -7.71 -12.37
CA LEU A 184 18.25 -7.15 -13.65
C LEU A 184 19.19 -5.93 -13.53
N THR A 185 19.92 -5.76 -12.41
CA THR A 185 20.89 -4.65 -12.30
C THR A 185 22.14 -5.04 -11.53
N ALA A 186 23.29 -4.59 -12.04
CA ALA A 186 24.54 -4.51 -11.29
C ALA A 186 24.57 -3.27 -10.37
N GLU A 187 23.72 -2.28 -10.65
CA GLU A 187 23.60 -1.05 -9.86
C GLU A 187 22.72 -1.26 -8.62
N PRO A 188 23.05 -0.59 -7.49
CA PRO A 188 22.18 -0.54 -6.32
C PRO A 188 20.80 0.03 -6.64
N PHE A 189 19.78 -0.48 -5.95
CA PHE A 189 18.45 0.11 -6.04
C PHE A 189 18.40 1.48 -5.36
N GLU A 190 18.16 2.54 -6.13
CA GLU A 190 17.98 3.91 -5.62
C GLU A 190 16.53 4.15 -5.17
N VAL A 191 16.17 3.64 -3.99
CA VAL A 191 14.89 3.94 -3.34
C VAL A 191 15.13 4.25 -1.86
N GLY A 192 14.84 5.49 -1.48
CA GLY A 192 14.93 5.96 -0.09
C GLY A 192 13.63 5.79 0.69
N ILE A 193 13.71 6.03 2.01
CA ILE A 193 12.54 6.03 2.90
C ILE A 193 11.47 7.04 2.46
N VAL A 194 11.90 8.21 1.99
CA VAL A 194 11.01 9.28 1.52
C VAL A 194 10.25 8.86 0.25
N ASP A 195 10.86 8.05 -0.61
CA ASP A 195 10.24 7.52 -1.82
C ASP A 195 9.14 6.49 -1.50
N CYS A 196 9.24 5.82 -0.35
CA CYS A 196 8.19 4.95 0.19
C CYS A 196 7.13 5.74 0.97
N ALA A 197 7.54 6.72 1.77
CA ALA A 197 6.69 7.41 2.74
C ALA A 197 5.51 8.14 2.08
N HIS A 198 5.76 8.89 1.01
CA HIS A 198 4.70 9.67 0.36
C HIS A 198 3.65 8.79 -0.35
N PRO A 199 4.02 7.78 -1.17
CA PRO A 199 3.05 6.81 -1.68
C PRO A 199 2.23 6.11 -0.59
N VAL A 200 2.86 5.68 0.51
CA VAL A 200 2.16 5.05 1.63
C VAL A 200 1.19 6.05 2.28
N ALA A 201 1.63 7.29 2.53
CA ALA A 201 0.79 8.32 3.12
C ALA A 201 -0.44 8.62 2.23
N ALA A 202 -0.22 8.77 0.93
CA ALA A 202 -1.31 9.02 -0.03
C ALA A 202 -2.31 7.87 -0.07
N LEU A 203 -1.82 6.62 -0.02
CA LEU A 203 -2.67 5.43 0.05
C LEU A 203 -3.45 5.35 1.37
N VAL A 204 -2.87 5.74 2.51
CA VAL A 204 -3.59 5.84 3.80
C VAL A 204 -4.74 6.84 3.72
N VAL A 205 -4.51 8.03 3.18
CA VAL A 205 -5.57 9.01 2.98
C VAL A 205 -6.65 8.47 2.03
N VAL A 206 -6.26 7.88 0.90
CA VAL A 206 -7.19 7.26 -0.08
C VAL A 206 -7.99 6.12 0.54
N ALA A 207 -7.35 5.24 1.31
CA ALA A 207 -8.01 4.15 2.02
C ALA A 207 -8.98 4.67 3.08
N CYS A 208 -8.66 5.78 3.75
CA CYS A 208 -9.57 6.43 4.68
C CYS A 208 -10.81 7.02 3.97
N ILE A 209 -10.65 7.56 2.75
CA ILE A 209 -11.79 7.95 1.91
C ILE A 209 -12.64 6.71 1.61
N ILE A 210 -12.04 5.62 1.15
CA ILE A 210 -12.78 4.38 0.83
C ILE A 210 -13.53 3.84 2.05
N ARG A 211 -12.86 3.72 3.21
CA ARG A 211 -13.47 3.30 4.48
C ARG A 211 -14.68 4.14 4.84
N THR A 212 -14.61 5.45 4.65
CA THR A 212 -15.67 6.41 4.99
C THR A 212 -17.01 6.08 4.32
N PHE A 213 -16.98 5.43 3.15
CA PHE A 213 -18.15 5.08 2.38
C PHE A 213 -18.44 3.56 2.32
N ASP A 214 -17.40 2.73 2.23
CA ASP A 214 -17.54 1.27 2.04
C ASP A 214 -17.62 0.48 3.36
N ASP A 215 -17.09 1.02 4.46
CA ASP A 215 -17.14 0.41 5.79
C ASP A 215 -17.33 1.48 6.89
N PRO A 216 -18.54 2.06 7.00
CA PRO A 216 -18.84 3.08 8.01
C PRO A 216 -18.85 2.53 9.45
N ALA A 217 -18.94 1.20 9.63
CA ALA A 217 -18.90 0.57 10.94
C ALA A 217 -17.48 0.55 11.52
N CYS A 218 -16.45 0.50 10.67
CA CYS A 218 -15.08 0.70 11.10
C CYS A 218 -14.89 2.09 11.73
N PRO A 219 -14.19 2.23 12.88
CA PRO A 219 -14.02 3.51 13.55
C PRO A 219 -13.39 4.59 12.66
N VAL A 220 -13.83 5.84 12.83
CA VAL A 220 -13.30 6.99 12.07
C VAL A 220 -11.78 7.14 12.27
N ALA A 221 -11.30 6.94 13.50
CA ALA A 221 -9.89 7.03 13.88
C ALA A 221 -9.05 5.77 13.51
N TYR A 222 -9.58 4.85 12.69
CA TYR A 222 -8.92 3.56 12.41
C TYR A 222 -7.48 3.73 11.92
N PHE A 223 -7.24 4.62 10.95
CA PHE A 223 -5.89 4.82 10.42
C PHE A 223 -4.97 5.59 11.37
N ASP A 224 -5.50 6.46 12.24
CA ASP A 224 -4.72 7.11 13.30
C ASP A 224 -4.27 6.08 14.37
N VAL A 225 -5.14 5.13 14.71
CA VAL A 225 -4.82 4.02 15.61
C VAL A 225 -3.84 3.05 14.95
N LEU A 226 -4.05 2.71 13.68
CA LEU A 226 -3.13 1.85 12.93
C LEU A 226 -1.73 2.48 12.87
N ASP A 227 -1.63 3.79 12.65
CA ASP A 227 -0.38 4.54 12.67
C ASP A 227 0.36 4.41 14.00
N ALA A 228 -0.37 4.54 15.12
CA ALA A 228 0.16 4.36 16.48
C ALA A 228 0.67 2.94 16.72
N VAL A 229 -0.19 1.94 16.47
CA VAL A 229 0.12 0.54 16.76
C VAL A 229 1.22 0.01 15.86
N ALA A 230 1.27 0.45 14.60
CA ALA A 230 2.30 0.09 13.66
C ALA A 230 3.68 0.64 14.07
N TRP A 231 3.73 1.85 14.61
CA TRP A 231 4.94 2.40 15.23
C TRP A 231 5.38 1.58 16.44
N ASP A 232 4.47 1.31 17.37
CA ASP A 232 4.77 0.53 18.58
C ASP A 232 5.27 -0.88 18.25
N ALA A 233 4.67 -1.52 17.24
CA ALA A 233 5.14 -2.81 16.74
C ALA A 233 6.56 -2.72 16.17
N ALA A 234 6.88 -1.66 15.41
CA ALA A 234 8.22 -1.45 14.89
C ALA A 234 9.24 -1.17 16.01
N VAL A 235 8.90 -0.38 17.04
CA VAL A 235 9.76 -0.11 18.21
C VAL A 235 10.07 -1.41 18.97
N ARG A 236 9.09 -2.31 19.11
CA ARG A 236 9.31 -3.63 19.75
C ARG A 236 10.32 -4.49 18.99
N VAL A 237 10.30 -4.44 17.66
CA VAL A 237 11.25 -5.19 16.82
C VAL A 237 12.60 -4.49 16.72
N PHE A 238 12.61 -3.15 16.71
CA PHE A 238 13.78 -2.31 16.52
C PHE A 238 13.91 -1.28 17.64
N PRO A 239 14.51 -1.65 18.80
CA PRO A 239 14.69 -0.74 19.94
C PRO A 239 15.55 0.51 19.65
N VAL A 240 16.24 0.56 18.50
CA VAL A 240 16.92 1.75 17.99
C VAL A 240 15.95 2.89 17.63
N LEU A 241 14.65 2.58 17.45
CA LEU A 241 13.61 3.58 17.25
C LEU A 241 13.17 4.19 18.59
N PRO A 242 13.00 5.52 18.67
CA PRO A 242 12.52 6.14 19.89
C PRO A 242 11.05 5.78 20.17
N PRO A 243 10.66 5.42 21.40
CA PRO A 243 9.28 5.06 21.72
C PRO A 243 8.26 6.17 21.38
N SER A 244 8.62 7.43 21.62
CA SER A 244 7.78 8.60 21.34
C SER A 244 7.85 9.08 19.88
N GLY A 245 8.48 8.30 19.01
CA GLY A 245 9.05 8.78 17.76
C GLY A 245 8.05 9.42 16.79
N PRO A 246 8.57 10.06 15.75
CA PRO A 246 7.76 10.93 14.91
C PRO A 246 6.85 10.05 14.06
N ARG A 247 5.67 9.66 14.52
CA ARG A 247 4.74 8.86 13.69
C ARG A 247 4.29 9.70 12.49
N MET A 248 4.10 9.07 11.33
CA MET A 248 3.76 9.74 10.06
C MET A 248 2.59 10.71 10.23
N PHE A 249 1.53 10.27 10.93
CA PHE A 249 0.28 11.01 11.11
C PHE A 249 0.12 11.60 12.51
N GLN A 250 1.18 11.66 13.33
CA GLN A 250 1.08 12.14 14.72
C GLN A 250 0.50 13.56 14.87
N LYS A 251 0.69 14.42 13.86
CA LYS A 251 0.27 15.84 13.89
C LYS A 251 -1.02 16.12 13.12
N LEU A 252 -1.68 15.09 12.56
CA LEU A 252 -2.85 15.28 11.72
C LEU A 252 -3.87 14.15 11.92
N SER A 253 -5.16 14.49 11.93
CA SER A 253 -6.20 13.46 11.82
C SER A 253 -6.28 12.98 10.39
N VAL A 254 -6.05 11.67 10.17
CA VAL A 254 -6.16 11.08 8.83
C VAL A 254 -7.59 11.24 8.29
N ALA A 255 -8.59 11.10 9.15
CA ALA A 255 -10.00 11.24 8.77
C ALA A 255 -10.35 12.65 8.30
N ASP A 256 -9.97 13.68 9.07
CA ASP A 256 -10.24 15.08 8.69
C ASP A 256 -9.50 15.45 7.40
N HIS A 257 -8.25 14.98 7.26
CA HIS A 257 -7.47 15.21 6.06
C HIS A 257 -8.11 14.53 4.84
N ALA A 258 -8.54 13.28 4.97
CA ALA A 258 -9.26 12.54 3.94
C ALA A 258 -10.59 13.22 3.56
N ALA A 259 -11.37 13.68 4.54
CA ALA A 259 -12.60 14.42 4.31
C ALA A 259 -12.36 15.70 3.49
N SER A 260 -11.37 16.50 3.89
CA SER A 260 -11.03 17.75 3.20
C SER A 260 -10.66 17.52 1.73
N CYS A 261 -9.99 16.41 1.41
CA CYS A 261 -9.54 16.11 0.05
C CYS A 261 -10.70 16.00 -0.94
N TRP A 262 -11.81 15.35 -0.57
CA TRP A 262 -12.95 15.19 -1.48
C TRP A 262 -14.02 16.27 -1.31
N GLN A 263 -14.18 16.84 -0.12
CA GLN A 263 -15.17 17.89 0.15
C GLN A 263 -14.81 19.23 -0.49
N LEU A 264 -13.52 19.57 -0.56
CA LEU A 264 -13.04 20.83 -1.16
C LEU A 264 -12.83 20.73 -2.68
N GLY A 265 -13.23 19.61 -3.29
CA GLY A 265 -13.19 19.37 -4.73
C GLY A 265 -11.96 18.59 -5.21
N ALA A 266 -12.16 17.80 -6.27
CA ALA A 266 -11.18 16.85 -6.79
C ALA A 266 -9.83 17.48 -7.16
N ALA A 267 -9.81 18.70 -7.73
CA ALA A 267 -8.57 19.38 -8.08
C ALA A 267 -7.72 19.73 -6.85
N TRP A 268 -8.37 20.20 -5.78
CA TRP A 268 -7.71 20.52 -4.52
C TRP A 268 -7.18 19.26 -3.84
N GLY A 269 -8.02 18.22 -3.72
CA GLY A 269 -7.64 16.93 -3.16
C GLY A 269 -6.50 16.27 -3.93
N LEU A 270 -6.53 16.33 -5.26
CA LEU A 270 -5.46 15.79 -6.11
C LEU A 270 -4.14 16.50 -5.85
N ARG A 271 -4.14 17.83 -5.75
CA ARG A 271 -2.93 18.62 -5.41
C ARG A 271 -2.42 18.29 -4.01
N LYS A 272 -3.33 18.11 -3.04
CA LYS A 272 -2.99 17.70 -1.68
C LYS A 272 -2.26 16.36 -1.70
N LEU A 273 -2.88 15.33 -2.26
CA LEU A 273 -2.31 13.98 -2.34
C LEU A 273 -0.97 13.95 -3.09
N THR A 274 -0.88 14.60 -4.25
CA THR A 274 0.27 14.46 -5.15
C THR A 274 1.46 15.36 -4.81
N VAL A 275 1.25 16.46 -4.08
CA VAL A 275 2.29 17.46 -3.82
C VAL A 275 2.42 17.83 -2.34
N GLN A 276 1.32 18.16 -1.67
CA GLN A 276 1.38 18.84 -0.36
C GLN A 276 1.36 17.89 0.84
N LEU A 277 0.86 16.66 0.67
CA LEU A 277 0.73 15.69 1.75
C LEU A 277 2.03 15.45 2.54
N PRO A 278 3.21 15.34 1.91
CA PRO A 278 4.45 15.16 2.66
C PRO A 278 4.68 16.26 3.71
N LEU A 279 4.38 17.53 3.37
CA LEU A 279 4.52 18.68 4.27
C LEU A 279 3.57 18.64 5.47
N ALA A 280 2.46 17.89 5.37
CA ALA A 280 1.51 17.71 6.45
C ALA A 280 1.92 16.55 7.38
N THR A 281 2.65 15.57 6.86
CA THR A 281 3.18 14.45 7.65
C THR A 281 4.44 14.84 8.40
N ASN A 282 4.83 14.04 9.40
CA ASN A 282 6.10 14.24 10.10
C ASN A 282 7.35 13.88 9.28
N TRP A 283 7.19 13.32 8.08
CA TRP A 283 8.23 12.57 7.35
C TRP A 283 8.67 13.24 6.06
N TYR A 284 8.73 14.57 6.07
CA TYR A 284 9.28 15.38 4.99
C TYR A 284 10.74 15.76 5.26
#